data_AF-A0A9X3ZJR6-F1
#
_entry.id   AF-A0A9X3ZJR6-F1
#
_cell.length_a   1.000
_cell.length_b   1.000
_cell.length_c   1.000
_cell.angle_alpha   90.00
_cell.angle_beta   90.00
_cell.angle_gamma   90.00
#
_symmetry.space_group_name_H-M   'P 1'
#
loop_
_entity.id
_entity.type
_entity.pdbx_description
1 polymer ?
#
loop_
_entity_poly.entity_id
_entity_poly.type
_entity_poly.pdbx_seq_one_letter_code
_entity_poly.pdbx_strand_id
1 'polypeptide(L)'
;MKRADSISDDLATIVDFHLSLGRDKCVSYLPINTINNVLNKTTEAMCQQAMRANLKCMVFDDGSCWVKGGAVYFYSESELSGLIRKHRNLLDSLGWEANCEDVVAKIAAEYFEADHAVMPFIVEAFGDDLILR
;
A
#
# COMPACT_ATOMS: atom_id res chain seq x y z
N MET A 1 2.65 5.70 -34.48
CA MET A 1 3.59 5.04 -33.54
C MET A 1 3.69 5.76 -32.20
N LYS A 2 3.87 7.09 -32.14
CA LYS A 2 4.05 7.87 -30.88
C LYS A 2 3.01 7.74 -29.75
N ARG A 3 1.77 7.29 -30.02
CA ARG A 3 0.71 7.21 -28.98
C ARG A 3 0.77 5.95 -28.13
N ALA A 4 1.24 4.83 -28.67
CA ALA A 4 1.31 3.57 -27.92
C ALA A 4 2.46 3.60 -26.90
N ASP A 5 3.60 4.16 -27.31
CA ASP A 5 4.78 4.31 -26.46
C ASP A 5 4.49 5.22 -25.26
N SER A 6 3.82 6.36 -25.49
CA SER A 6 3.42 7.30 -24.42
C SER A 6 2.49 6.67 -23.38
N ILE A 7 1.53 5.83 -23.78
CA ILE A 7 0.63 5.15 -22.84
C ILE A 7 1.40 4.11 -22.02
N SER A 8 2.32 3.39 -22.65
CA SER A 8 3.16 2.41 -21.95
C SER A 8 4.04 3.09 -20.88
N ASP A 9 4.58 4.27 -21.19
CA ASP A 9 5.40 5.04 -20.25
C ASP A 9 4.58 5.55 -19.06
N ASP A 10 3.32 5.98 -19.29
CA ASP A 10 2.40 6.39 -18.22
C ASP A 10 2.05 5.22 -17.29
N LEU A 11 1.78 4.02 -17.82
CA LEU A 11 1.48 2.83 -17.02
C LEU A 11 2.70 2.33 -16.22
N ALA A 12 3.89 2.41 -16.81
CA ALA A 12 5.13 2.10 -16.09
C ALA A 12 5.34 3.08 -14.93
N THR A 13 5.08 4.37 -15.14
CA THR A 13 5.17 5.41 -14.10
C THR A 13 4.24 5.12 -12.93
N ILE A 14 3.02 4.64 -13.17
CA ILE A 14 2.10 4.22 -12.09
C ILE A 14 2.71 3.08 -11.27
N VAL A 15 3.23 2.05 -11.93
CA VAL A 15 3.84 0.90 -11.23
C VAL A 15 5.05 1.35 -10.41
N ASP A 16 5.93 2.14 -11.00
CA ASP A 16 7.14 2.64 -10.34
C ASP A 16 6.78 3.49 -9.12
N PHE A 17 5.75 4.33 -9.22
CA PHE A 17 5.26 5.12 -8.09
C PHE A 17 4.78 4.28 -6.90
N HIS A 18 4.07 3.17 -7.16
CA HIS A 18 3.58 2.27 -6.10
C HIS A 18 4.68 1.37 -5.52
N LEU A 19 5.78 1.15 -6.27
CA LEU A 19 6.91 0.33 -5.83
C LEU A 19 8.12 1.15 -5.35
N SER A 20 8.10 2.49 -5.51
CA SER A 20 9.11 3.39 -4.96
C SER A 20 8.81 3.68 -3.49
N LEU A 21 8.98 2.67 -2.63
CA LEU A 21 8.74 2.76 -1.19
C LEU A 21 10.05 2.94 -0.41
N GLY A 22 10.01 3.77 0.62
CA GLY A 22 11.15 4.16 1.43
C GLY A 22 10.75 4.94 2.68
N ARG A 23 11.62 5.83 3.13
CA ARG A 23 11.40 6.64 4.35
C ARG A 23 10.22 7.60 4.26
N ASP A 24 9.97 8.14 3.08
CA ASP A 24 8.92 9.16 2.87
C ASP A 24 7.53 8.53 2.66
N LYS A 25 7.50 7.25 2.23
CA LYS A 25 6.30 6.44 2.03
C LYS A 25 6.69 4.97 2.13
N CYS A 26 6.28 4.29 3.20
CA CYS A 26 6.66 2.89 3.44
C CYS A 26 5.57 1.88 3.06
N VAL A 27 4.35 2.32 2.75
CA VAL A 27 3.21 1.51 2.32
C VAL A 27 2.55 2.12 1.08
N SER A 28 2.07 1.28 0.17
CA SER A 28 1.17 1.68 -0.91
C SER A 28 0.20 0.56 -1.24
N TYR A 29 -0.89 0.88 -1.95
CA TYR A 29 -1.83 -0.14 -2.42
C TYR A 29 -2.30 0.16 -3.84
N LEU A 30 -2.71 -0.91 -4.53
CA LEU A 30 -3.38 -0.85 -5.82
C LEU A 30 -4.63 -1.74 -5.79
N PRO A 31 -5.82 -1.22 -6.16
CA PRO A 31 -6.99 -2.07 -6.35
C PRO A 31 -6.73 -3.16 -7.38
N ILE A 32 -7.23 -4.37 -7.13
CA ILE A 32 -7.06 -5.53 -8.05
C ILE A 32 -7.63 -5.20 -9.44
N ASN A 33 -8.75 -4.48 -9.48
CA ASN A 33 -9.34 -4.01 -10.73
C ASN A 33 -8.39 -3.11 -11.53
N THR A 34 -7.65 -2.22 -10.88
CA THR A 34 -6.65 -1.36 -11.54
C THR A 34 -5.50 -2.20 -12.09
N ILE A 35 -5.01 -3.17 -11.33
CA ILE A 35 -3.94 -4.08 -11.78
C ILE A 35 -4.36 -4.84 -13.03
N ASN A 36 -5.55 -5.44 -13.02
CA ASN A 36 -6.02 -6.28 -14.10
C ASN A 36 -6.43 -5.47 -15.34
N ASN A 37 -7.18 -4.38 -15.15
CA ASN A 37 -7.87 -3.71 -16.26
C ASN A 37 -7.20 -2.42 -16.74
N VAL A 38 -6.33 -1.80 -15.92
CA VAL A 38 -5.58 -0.59 -16.29
C VAL A 38 -4.14 -0.94 -16.61
N LEU A 39 -3.47 -1.67 -15.72
CA LEU A 39 -2.06 -2.05 -15.89
C LEU A 39 -1.87 -3.30 -16.77
N ASN A 40 -2.96 -4.03 -17.06
CA ASN A 40 -2.95 -5.30 -17.81
C ASN A 40 -1.93 -6.30 -17.24
N LYS A 41 -1.87 -6.40 -15.91
CA LYS A 41 -1.01 -7.31 -15.13
C LYS A 41 -1.86 -8.20 -14.25
N THR A 42 -1.27 -9.24 -13.67
CA THR A 42 -1.91 -10.02 -12.60
C THR A 42 -1.40 -9.58 -11.23
N THR A 43 -2.14 -9.89 -10.17
CA THR A 43 -1.71 -9.64 -8.78
C THR A 43 -0.41 -10.37 -8.46
N GLU A 44 -0.22 -11.60 -8.96
CA GLU A 44 1.01 -12.38 -8.77
C GLU A 44 2.20 -11.71 -9.46
N ALA A 45 2.02 -11.22 -10.69
CA ALA A 45 3.08 -10.52 -11.41
C ALA A 45 3.49 -9.22 -10.68
N MET A 46 2.52 -8.50 -10.11
CA MET A 46 2.78 -7.32 -9.28
C MET A 46 3.55 -7.68 -8.00
N CYS A 47 3.13 -8.71 -7.27
CA CYS A 47 3.86 -9.16 -6.08
C CYS A 47 5.28 -9.61 -6.41
N GLN A 48 5.49 -10.34 -7.51
CA GLN A 48 6.83 -10.72 -7.96
C GLN A 48 7.70 -9.50 -8.27
N GLN A 49 7.14 -8.46 -8.90
CA GLN A 49 7.85 -7.22 -9.19
C GLN A 49 8.23 -6.49 -7.88
N ALA A 50 7.32 -6.42 -6.91
CA ALA A 50 7.58 -5.87 -5.58
C ALA A 50 8.70 -6.62 -4.84
N MET A 51 8.68 -7.95 -4.85
CA MET A 51 9.72 -8.78 -4.22
C MET A 51 11.10 -8.57 -4.86
N ARG A 52 11.16 -8.37 -6.20
CA ARG A 52 12.42 -8.02 -6.90
C ARG A 52 12.95 -6.64 -6.48
N ALA A 53 12.08 -5.75 -6.02
CA ALA A 53 12.43 -4.46 -5.44
C ALA A 53 12.67 -4.53 -3.92
N ASN A 54 12.81 -5.73 -3.34
CA ASN A 54 12.97 -5.96 -1.90
C ASN A 54 11.81 -5.43 -1.04
N LEU A 55 10.59 -5.48 -1.58
CA LEU A 55 9.35 -5.14 -0.87
C LEU A 55 8.57 -6.41 -0.52
N LYS A 56 7.68 -6.27 0.45
CA LYS A 56 6.66 -7.27 0.76
C LYS A 56 5.36 -6.96 0.03
N CYS A 57 4.55 -7.99 -0.17
CA CYS A 57 3.28 -7.91 -0.87
C CYS A 57 2.21 -8.69 -0.10
N MET A 58 1.03 -8.10 0.07
CA MET A 58 -0.14 -8.77 0.64
C MET A 58 -1.34 -8.53 -0.27
N VAL A 59 -2.10 -9.59 -0.54
CA VAL A 59 -3.30 -9.54 -1.40
C VAL A 59 -4.51 -9.75 -0.50
N PHE A 60 -5.45 -8.81 -0.57
CA PHE A 60 -6.72 -8.88 0.13
C PHE A 60 -7.87 -8.89 -0.88
N ASP A 61 -8.83 -9.76 -0.63
CA ASP A 61 -10.06 -9.85 -1.41
C ASP A 61 -11.11 -8.82 -0.92
N ASP A 62 -12.27 -8.80 -1.59
CA ASP A 62 -13.39 -7.91 -1.26
C ASP A 62 -14.00 -8.17 0.13
N GLY A 63 -13.76 -9.34 0.73
CA GLY A 63 -14.25 -9.69 2.06
C GLY A 63 -13.30 -9.30 3.20
N SER A 64 -12.04 -9.03 2.87
CA SER A 64 -10.95 -8.76 3.82
C SER A 64 -10.38 -7.35 3.71
N CYS A 65 -10.84 -6.54 2.75
CA CYS A 65 -10.41 -5.16 2.55
C CYS A 65 -11.61 -4.23 2.35
N TRP A 66 -11.50 -2.98 2.79
CA TRP A 66 -12.52 -1.94 2.54
C TRP A 66 -12.61 -1.53 1.05
N VAL A 67 -11.57 -1.80 0.27
CA VAL A 67 -11.52 -1.49 -1.17
C VAL A 67 -12.36 -2.50 -1.95
N LYS A 68 -13.41 -2.01 -2.60
CA LYS A 68 -14.30 -2.84 -3.42
C LYS A 68 -13.53 -3.60 -4.50
N GLY A 69 -13.69 -4.92 -4.52
CA GLY A 69 -13.00 -5.84 -5.42
C GLY A 69 -11.60 -6.25 -4.97
N GLY A 70 -11.19 -5.86 -3.76
CA GLY A 70 -9.89 -6.19 -3.18
C GLY A 70 -8.74 -5.31 -3.67
N ALA A 71 -7.61 -5.44 -2.99
CA ALA A 71 -6.41 -4.66 -3.25
C ALA A 71 -5.14 -5.44 -2.95
N VAL A 72 -4.06 -5.04 -3.62
CA VAL A 72 -2.71 -5.50 -3.32
C VAL A 72 -1.98 -4.38 -2.59
N TYR A 73 -1.47 -4.69 -1.40
CA TYR A 73 -0.65 -3.79 -0.60
C TYR A 73 0.82 -4.16 -0.76
N PHE A 74 1.65 -3.13 -0.91
CA PHE A 74 3.10 -3.22 -0.96
C PHE A 74 3.69 -2.46 0.22
N TYR A 75 4.73 -2.98 0.84
CA TYR A 75 5.41 -2.26 1.92
C TYR A 75 6.90 -2.59 2.02
N SER A 76 7.67 -1.60 2.48
CA SER A 76 9.05 -1.80 2.92
C SER A 76 9.04 -2.28 4.36
N GLU A 77 9.39 -3.54 4.60
CA GLU A 77 9.39 -4.14 5.94
C GLU A 77 10.28 -3.37 6.92
N SER A 78 11.45 -2.92 6.46
CA SER A 78 12.41 -2.19 7.29
C SER A 78 11.91 -0.81 7.71
N GLU A 79 11.37 -0.04 6.76
CA GLU A 79 10.90 1.32 7.00
C GLU A 79 9.58 1.31 7.78
N LEU A 80 8.64 0.42 7.44
CA LEU A 80 7.40 0.26 8.19
C LEU A 80 7.66 -0.20 9.64
N SER A 81 8.61 -1.12 9.86
CA SER A 81 9.03 -1.49 11.22
C SER A 81 9.61 -0.31 12.00
N GLY A 82 10.38 0.57 11.34
CA GLY A 82 10.87 1.81 11.92
C GLY A 82 9.75 2.76 12.32
N LEU A 83 8.76 2.92 11.44
CA LEU A 83 7.59 3.76 11.67
C LEU A 83 6.70 3.23 12.80
N ILE A 84 6.46 1.92 12.86
CA ILE A 84 5.71 1.27 13.95
C ILE A 84 6.41 1.53 15.30
N ARG A 85 7.74 1.42 15.36
CA ARG A 85 8.50 1.74 16.58
C ARG A 85 8.38 3.22 16.97
N LYS A 86 8.44 4.12 15.99
CA LYS A 86 8.26 5.57 16.20
C LYS A 86 6.89 5.88 16.82
N HIS A 87 5.84 5.21 16.35
CA HIS A 87 4.45 5.41 16.79
C HIS A 87 3.97 4.37 17.82
N ARG A 88 4.87 3.64 18.48
CA ARG A 88 4.50 2.47 19.30
C ARG A 88 3.46 2.80 20.37
N ASN A 89 3.65 3.89 21.12
CA ASN A 89 2.72 4.30 22.17
C ASN A 89 1.31 4.58 21.64
N LEU A 90 1.21 5.21 20.46
CA LEU A 90 -0.07 5.48 19.81
C LEU A 90 -0.74 4.15 19.44
N LEU A 91 -0.02 3.29 18.73
CA LEU A 91 -0.55 2.00 18.28
C LEU A 91 -0.95 1.10 19.46
N ASP A 92 -0.18 1.08 20.56
CA ASP A 92 -0.52 0.33 21.78
C ASP A 92 -1.82 0.85 22.42
N SER A 93 -1.98 2.18 22.49
CA SER A 93 -3.20 2.79 23.04
C SER A 93 -4.46 2.45 22.25
N LEU A 94 -4.31 2.10 20.98
CA LEU A 94 -5.36 1.67 20.07
C LEU A 94 -5.51 0.13 20.01
N GLY A 95 -4.67 -0.62 20.72
CA GLY A 95 -4.66 -2.08 20.70
C GLY A 95 -4.17 -2.69 19.38
N TRP A 96 -3.31 -1.99 18.64
CA TRP A 96 -2.73 -2.49 17.38
C TRP A 96 -1.49 -3.35 17.66
N GLU A 97 -1.38 -4.44 16.92
CA GLU A 97 -0.22 -5.34 16.94
C GLU A 97 1.05 -4.65 16.42
N ALA A 98 2.20 -5.15 16.86
CA ALA A 98 3.50 -4.50 16.68
C ALA A 98 4.25 -4.87 15.38
N ASN A 99 3.73 -5.78 14.57
CA ASN A 99 4.40 -6.27 13.37
C ASN A 99 3.76 -5.74 12.09
N CYS A 100 4.55 -5.72 11.01
CA CYS A 100 4.17 -5.09 9.75
C CYS A 100 2.92 -5.74 9.12
N GLU A 101 2.83 -7.07 9.15
CA GLU A 101 1.75 -7.81 8.48
C GLU A 101 0.39 -7.49 9.13
N ASP A 102 0.32 -7.52 10.46
CA ASP A 102 -0.91 -7.22 11.18
C ASP A 102 -1.33 -5.75 11.02
N VAL A 103 -0.37 -4.83 11.01
CA VAL A 103 -0.64 -3.41 10.76
C VAL A 103 -1.20 -3.21 9.35
N VAL A 104 -0.59 -3.81 8.32
CA VAL A 104 -1.08 -3.70 6.94
C VAL A 104 -2.46 -4.35 6.79
N ALA A 105 -2.68 -5.52 7.40
CA ALA A 105 -3.98 -6.17 7.39
C ALA A 105 -5.07 -5.30 8.05
N LYS A 106 -4.76 -4.66 9.18
CA LYS A 106 -5.69 -3.77 9.86
C LYS A 106 -5.99 -2.50 9.06
N ILE A 107 -4.98 -1.91 8.43
CA ILE A 107 -5.18 -0.79 7.48
C ILE A 107 -6.07 -1.22 6.32
N ALA A 108 -5.84 -2.41 5.76
CA ALA A 108 -6.61 -2.89 4.62
C ALA A 108 -8.07 -3.15 4.98
N ALA A 109 -8.35 -3.70 6.17
CA ALA A 109 -9.67 -4.13 6.59
C ALA A 109 -10.60 -2.98 7.05
N GLU A 110 -10.05 -1.87 7.52
CA GLU A 110 -10.81 -0.81 8.19
C GLU A 110 -10.84 0.49 7.39
N TYR A 111 -11.96 1.20 7.46
CA TYR A 111 -12.07 2.58 7.01
C TYR A 111 -11.80 3.52 8.20
N PHE A 112 -10.88 4.45 8.01
CA PHE A 112 -10.50 5.43 9.03
C PHE A 112 -10.98 6.82 8.64
N GLU A 113 -11.81 7.42 9.50
CA GLU A 113 -12.18 8.82 9.37
C GLU A 113 -10.96 9.73 9.54
N ALA A 114 -11.00 10.91 8.92
CA ALA A 114 -9.88 11.85 8.92
C ALA A 114 -9.47 12.35 10.32
N ASP A 115 -10.38 12.30 11.30
CA ASP A 115 -10.14 12.68 12.69
C ASP A 115 -9.76 11.49 13.59
N HIS A 116 -9.66 10.28 13.03
CA HIS A 116 -9.29 9.09 13.80
C HIS A 116 -7.87 9.24 14.37
N ALA A 117 -7.66 8.84 15.63
CA ALA A 117 -6.39 9.04 16.33
C ALA A 117 -5.17 8.37 15.65
N VAL A 118 -5.41 7.34 14.83
CA VAL A 118 -4.38 6.63 14.06
C VAL A 118 -3.91 7.38 12.81
N MET A 119 -4.64 8.40 12.36
CA MET A 119 -4.38 9.07 11.09
C MET A 119 -2.96 9.65 10.94
N PRO A 120 -2.31 10.20 11.99
CA PRO A 120 -0.91 10.63 11.88
C PRO A 120 0.04 9.50 11.46
N PHE A 121 -0.21 8.27 11.92
CA PHE A 121 0.57 7.10 11.52
C PHE A 121 0.25 6.69 10.07
N ILE A 122 -1.03 6.65 9.68
CA ILE A 122 -1.43 6.27 8.31
C ILE A 122 -0.90 7.29 7.30
N VAL A 123 -1.02 8.59 7.57
CA VAL A 123 -0.47 9.65 6.71
C VAL A 123 1.02 9.48 6.52
N GLU A 124 1.79 9.23 7.58
CA GLU A 124 3.23 9.01 7.44
C GLU A 124 3.55 7.71 6.70
N ALA A 125 2.76 6.65 6.88
CA ALA A 125 2.97 5.37 6.20
C ALA A 125 2.75 5.45 4.69
N PHE A 126 1.73 6.20 4.24
CA PHE A 126 1.39 6.39 2.84
C PHE A 126 2.02 7.64 2.22
N GLY A 127 2.67 8.49 3.01
CA GLY A 127 3.13 9.81 2.58
C GLY A 127 1.98 10.75 2.24
N ASP A 128 2.28 11.83 1.51
CA ASP A 128 1.28 12.79 1.02
C ASP A 128 0.27 12.19 0.01
N ASP A 129 0.40 10.89 -0.30
CA ASP A 129 -0.39 10.16 -1.30
C ASP A 129 -1.67 9.52 -0.72
N LEU A 130 -2.19 10.04 0.39
CA LEU A 130 -3.35 9.47 1.07
C LEU A 130 -4.62 9.65 0.23
N ILE A 131 -4.81 8.76 -0.75
CA ILE A 131 -6.09 8.55 -1.44
C ILE A 131 -6.91 7.59 -0.56
N LEU A 132 -7.35 8.10 0.59
CA LEU A 132 -8.56 7.63 1.26
C LEU A 132 -9.68 8.60 0.83
N ARG A 133 -10.22 8.40 -0.37
CA ARG A 133 -11.41 9.10 -0.87
C ARG A 133 -12.32 8.12 -1.59
#